data_AF-A0A1V0BGL9-F1
#
_entry.id   AF-A0A1V0BGL9-F1
#
_cell.length_a   1.000
_cell.length_b   1.000
_cell.length_c   1.000
_cell.angle_alpha   90.00
_cell.angle_beta   90.00
_cell.angle_gamma   90.00
#
_symmetry.space_group_name_H-M   'P 1'
#
loop_
_entity.id
_entity.type
_entity.pdbx_description
1 polymer ?
#
loop_
_entity_poly.entity_id
_entity_poly.type
_entity_poly.pdbx_seq_one_letter_code
_entity_poly.pdbx_strand_id
1 'polypeptide(L)'
;MALGNVVSTQVSTVRVWNAYLSPKTVIGLDGVDEGIEITPPAALPMVLSAMQETNWLVAVTPDGPAVLDAYVGWLFDGASTRPLHLTGNRIVPWGFAPNWSSPLLETLSWLTNILANNRGAEQRRSLRAAPRKGWQASFTAEGAERALFDLSMAGWGRRVWALPVWVDVLQLDAALPAGSSAIACDTTGRDFRVGGLALLRGETAFDTEAVEILDMTAAGLTLKRVTQSTWPAGTKLYPLRSARLTEMPQTTRRTDALLQVDCSFELTESANWPAALPSTLYRGRPVFAQRPDESTDLSHSYERLTLLLDNTTGNTAVTDTAGKGFVLQQHRWCLAGRAEHSAWRSLLYALQGRAKSIWLPTHAQDLVPVEPLSGSLLKVQRVGYARFGVGQLGRQDIRIELADGSVLMRRITAAVARGPIEELVVDADFPGVIQPGQVARISYMALCRLASDDIELEHLTDQDGVARCAITLRGVRDDLEVA
;
A
#
# COMPACT_ATOMS: atom_id res chain seq x y z
N MET A 1 2.37 -35.07 5.66
CA MET A 1 2.46 -33.91 6.56
C MET A 1 2.59 -32.66 5.72
N ALA A 2 1.63 -31.75 5.81
CA ALA A 2 1.67 -30.48 5.10
C ALA A 2 2.16 -29.38 6.05
N LEU A 3 3.31 -28.79 5.75
CA LEU A 3 4.02 -27.81 6.59
C LEU A 3 3.60 -26.36 6.29
N GLY A 4 2.92 -26.13 5.16
CA GLY A 4 2.58 -24.78 4.69
C GLY A 4 3.84 -24.03 4.26
N ASN A 5 3.99 -22.78 4.71
CA ASN A 5 5.17 -21.97 4.43
C ASN A 5 6.29 -22.28 5.42
N VAL A 6 7.45 -22.71 4.93
CA VAL A 6 8.67 -22.96 5.70
C VAL A 6 9.54 -21.70 5.61
N VAL A 7 9.38 -20.82 6.60
CA VAL A 7 10.10 -19.54 6.74
C VAL A 7 11.19 -19.57 7.82
N SER A 8 11.13 -20.58 8.69
CA SER A 8 12.12 -20.93 9.70
C SER A 8 12.06 -22.45 9.92
N THR A 9 13.07 -23.02 10.59
CA THR A 9 13.11 -24.47 10.84
C THR A 9 11.87 -24.95 11.60
N GLN A 10 11.11 -25.86 10.98
CA GLN A 10 9.91 -26.44 11.58
C GLN A 10 10.21 -27.83 12.11
N VAL A 11 10.12 -28.03 13.43
CA VAL A 11 10.28 -29.34 14.06
C VAL A 11 8.91 -29.93 14.37
N SER A 12 8.65 -31.14 13.87
CA SER A 12 7.42 -31.89 14.12
C SER A 12 7.74 -33.25 14.74
N THR A 13 6.97 -33.65 15.75
CA THR A 13 7.05 -35.00 16.29
C THR A 13 6.24 -35.96 15.43
N VAL A 14 6.91 -36.98 14.90
CA VAL A 14 6.30 -38.07 14.11
C VAL A 14 6.41 -39.35 14.90
N ARG A 15 5.36 -40.17 14.86
CA ARG A 15 5.35 -41.48 15.53
C ARG A 15 5.65 -42.59 14.54
N VAL A 16 6.59 -43.44 14.91
CA VAL A 16 6.96 -44.64 14.15
C VAL A 16 6.57 -45.85 14.99
N TRP A 17 5.70 -46.69 14.43
CA TRP A 17 5.12 -47.84 15.10
C TRP A 17 5.54 -49.14 14.42
N ASN A 18 6.10 -50.07 15.21
CA ASN A 18 6.31 -51.43 14.77
C ASN A 18 5.00 -52.23 14.86
N ALA A 19 4.27 -52.35 13.75
CA ALA A 19 3.03 -53.13 13.70
C ALA A 19 3.22 -54.67 13.63
N TYR A 20 4.47 -55.17 13.70
CA TYR A 20 4.74 -56.61 13.73
C TYR A 20 4.71 -57.15 15.16
N LEU A 21 4.33 -58.43 15.30
CA LEU A 21 4.39 -59.19 16.56
C LEU A 21 5.81 -59.66 16.91
N SER A 22 6.80 -59.30 16.10
CA SER A 22 8.22 -59.55 16.34
C SER A 22 9.00 -58.23 16.37
N PRO A 23 10.15 -58.19 17.05
CA PRO A 23 11.02 -57.02 17.03
C PRO A 23 11.48 -56.69 15.60
N LYS A 24 11.59 -55.39 15.29
CA LYS A 24 12.09 -54.89 14.02
C LYS A 24 13.17 -53.84 14.25
N THR A 25 14.26 -53.95 13.50
CA THR A 25 15.41 -53.04 13.63
C THR A 25 15.33 -51.97 12.57
N VAL A 26 15.37 -50.70 12.97
CA VAL A 26 15.61 -49.57 12.06
C VAL A 26 17.11 -49.46 11.87
N ILE A 27 17.57 -49.58 10.64
CA ILE A 27 19.00 -49.57 10.28
C ILE A 27 19.46 -48.25 9.69
N GLY A 28 18.53 -47.43 9.21
CA GLY A 28 18.83 -46.17 8.55
C GLY A 28 17.58 -45.36 8.23
N LEU A 29 17.80 -44.23 7.57
CA LEU A 29 16.79 -43.30 7.10
C LEU A 29 16.98 -43.08 5.60
N ASP A 30 15.90 -42.73 4.91
CA ASP A 30 15.89 -42.45 3.48
C ASP A 30 15.15 -41.14 3.19
N GLY A 31 15.47 -40.48 2.08
CA GLY A 31 14.84 -39.20 1.68
C GLY A 31 15.17 -38.01 2.59
N VAL A 32 16.33 -38.05 3.24
CA VAL A 32 16.86 -36.93 4.05
C VAL A 32 17.59 -35.96 3.12
N ASP A 33 16.83 -35.30 2.25
CA ASP A 33 17.33 -34.33 1.27
C ASP A 33 17.76 -33.00 1.93
N GLU A 34 18.29 -32.07 1.14
CA GLU A 34 18.69 -30.74 1.59
C GLU A 34 17.56 -30.02 2.39
N GLY A 35 17.91 -29.63 3.62
CA GLY A 35 17.01 -28.96 4.56
C GLY A 35 15.94 -29.85 5.18
N ILE A 36 16.12 -31.17 5.22
CA ILE A 36 15.32 -32.11 6.01
C ILE A 36 16.25 -32.84 6.97
N GLU A 37 15.93 -32.86 8.26
CA GLU A 37 16.69 -33.58 9.27
C GLU A 37 15.75 -34.45 10.10
N ILE A 38 16.20 -35.65 10.47
CA ILE A 38 15.45 -36.52 11.38
C ILE A 38 16.33 -36.88 12.55
N THR A 39 15.87 -36.55 13.76
CA THR A 39 16.52 -36.94 15.00
C THR A 39 15.87 -38.23 15.53
N PRO A 40 16.62 -39.35 15.60
CA PRO A 40 16.13 -40.59 16.17
C PRO A 40 16.03 -40.51 17.71
N PRO A 41 15.16 -41.30 18.36
CA PRO A 41 15.07 -41.36 19.82
C PRO A 41 16.28 -42.05 20.48
N ALA A 42 17.05 -42.82 19.70
CA ALA A 42 18.29 -43.48 20.10
C ALA A 42 19.22 -43.62 18.89
N ALA A 43 20.50 -43.90 19.10
CA ALA A 43 21.44 -44.11 18.01
C ALA A 43 21.00 -45.28 17.10
N LEU A 44 21.14 -45.10 15.79
CA LEU A 44 20.90 -46.15 14.79
C LEU A 44 22.12 -47.07 14.68
N PRO A 45 21.94 -48.39 14.44
CA PRO A 45 20.65 -49.08 14.31
C PRO A 45 19.94 -49.26 15.67
N MET A 46 18.61 -49.15 15.67
CA MET A 46 17.80 -49.31 16.89
C MET A 46 16.72 -50.38 16.74
N VAL A 47 16.45 -51.12 17.81
CA VAL A 47 15.42 -52.16 17.83
C VAL A 47 14.11 -51.60 18.39
N LEU A 48 13.03 -51.75 17.64
CA LEU A 48 11.67 -51.59 18.13
C LEU A 48 11.11 -52.95 18.53
N SER A 49 10.67 -53.08 19.77
CA SER A 49 9.95 -54.26 20.25
C SER A 49 8.65 -54.47 19.48
N ALA A 50 8.09 -55.67 19.56
CA ALA A 50 6.79 -55.97 18.97
C ALA A 50 5.73 -54.96 19.46
N MET A 51 4.94 -54.40 18.54
CA MET A 51 3.89 -53.41 18.83
C MET A 51 4.37 -52.10 19.48
N GLN A 52 5.68 -51.81 19.50
CA GLN A 52 6.22 -50.59 20.12
C GLN A 52 6.07 -49.35 19.21
N GLU A 53 5.61 -48.25 19.79
CA GLU A 53 5.61 -46.91 19.19
C GLU A 53 6.76 -46.07 19.75
N THR A 54 7.42 -45.27 18.89
CA THR A 54 8.47 -44.31 19.29
C THR A 54 8.26 -42.96 18.63
N ASN A 55 8.69 -41.90 19.32
CA ASN A 55 8.62 -40.53 18.82
C ASN A 55 9.94 -40.15 18.14
N TRP A 56 9.83 -39.56 16.97
CA TRP A 56 10.93 -39.08 16.13
C TRP A 56 10.73 -37.58 15.88
N LEU A 57 11.81 -36.82 15.82
CA LEU A 57 11.74 -35.40 15.47
C LEU A 57 12.10 -35.27 13.99
N VAL A 58 11.20 -34.69 13.20
CA VAL A 58 11.46 -34.31 11.81
C VAL A 58 11.56 -32.80 11.76
N ALA A 59 12.73 -32.27 11.43
CA ALA A 59 12.99 -30.86 11.22
C ALA A 59 13.07 -30.55 9.72
N VAL A 60 12.39 -29.50 9.29
CA VAL A 60 12.48 -29.00 7.92
C VAL A 60 12.95 -27.55 7.96
N THR A 61 14.11 -27.27 7.37
CA THR A 61 14.74 -25.95 7.33
C THR A 61 14.27 -25.15 6.09
N PRO A 62 14.49 -23.82 6.09
CA PRO A 62 14.29 -22.98 4.91
C PRO A 62 15.24 -23.26 3.74
N ASP A 63 16.25 -24.12 3.92
CA ASP A 63 17.24 -24.47 2.89
C ASP A 63 16.70 -25.54 1.95
N GLY A 64 17.07 -25.46 0.67
CA GLY A 64 16.67 -26.41 -0.36
C GLY A 64 15.60 -25.88 -1.33
N PRO A 65 14.97 -26.77 -2.13
CA PRO A 65 14.04 -26.37 -3.17
C PRO A 65 12.81 -25.59 -2.66
N ALA A 66 12.36 -24.62 -3.45
CA ALA A 66 11.24 -23.74 -3.11
C ALA A 66 9.93 -24.46 -2.84
N VAL A 67 9.65 -25.50 -3.62
CA VAL A 67 8.56 -26.43 -3.35
C VAL A 67 9.18 -27.65 -2.68
N LEU A 68 8.80 -27.89 -1.43
CA LEU A 68 9.08 -29.14 -0.75
C LEU A 68 7.98 -30.13 -1.12
N ASP A 69 8.36 -31.19 -1.82
CA ASP A 69 7.52 -32.35 -2.12
C ASP A 69 8.42 -33.59 -2.03
N ALA A 70 8.60 -34.10 -0.82
CA ALA A 70 9.60 -35.12 -0.51
C ALA A 70 8.98 -36.29 0.28
N TYR A 71 9.57 -37.48 0.14
CA TYR A 71 9.17 -38.66 0.89
C TYR A 71 10.31 -39.09 1.78
N VAL A 72 10.05 -39.17 3.09
CA VAL A 72 11.06 -39.53 4.07
C VAL A 72 10.74 -40.89 4.66
N GLY A 73 11.71 -41.80 4.66
CA GLY A 73 11.51 -43.21 5.02
C GLY A 73 12.34 -43.68 6.21
N TRP A 74 11.82 -44.66 6.93
CA TRP A 74 12.58 -45.43 7.93
C TRP A 74 12.95 -46.79 7.37
N LEU A 75 14.24 -47.05 7.21
CA LEU A 75 14.73 -48.31 6.65
C LEU A 75 14.73 -49.37 7.75
N PHE A 76 13.84 -50.35 7.63
CA PHE A 76 13.76 -51.49 8.53
C PHE A 76 14.44 -52.73 7.91
N ASP A 77 15.15 -53.49 8.74
CA ASP A 77 15.67 -54.79 8.34
C ASP A 77 14.52 -55.81 8.14
N GLY A 78 14.38 -56.32 6.91
CA GLY A 78 13.39 -57.34 6.56
C GLY A 78 11.92 -56.93 6.83
N ALA A 79 11.59 -55.64 6.73
CA ALA A 79 10.21 -55.15 6.81
C ALA A 79 9.97 -53.97 5.88
N SER A 80 8.77 -53.89 5.32
CA SER A 80 8.34 -52.72 4.55
C SER A 80 7.90 -51.60 5.48
N THR A 81 8.21 -50.37 5.06
CA THR A 81 7.79 -49.13 5.71
C THR A 81 6.89 -48.34 4.76
N ARG A 82 6.04 -47.46 5.30
CA ARG A 82 5.38 -46.42 4.51
C ARG A 82 6.12 -45.12 4.72
N PRO A 83 6.65 -44.48 3.65
CA PRO A 83 7.33 -43.20 3.80
C PRO A 83 6.35 -42.11 4.24
N LEU A 84 6.85 -41.14 4.99
CA LEU A 84 6.15 -39.92 5.32
C LEU A 84 6.29 -38.93 4.16
N HIS A 85 5.17 -38.59 3.54
CA HIS A 85 5.11 -37.53 2.53
C HIS A 85 5.16 -36.16 3.20
N LEU A 86 6.12 -35.31 2.83
CA LEU A 86 6.30 -33.95 3.30
C LEU A 86 5.98 -32.97 2.17
N THR A 87 5.09 -32.03 2.43
CA THR A 87 4.77 -30.95 1.47
C THR A 87 4.87 -29.57 2.12
N GLY A 88 5.37 -28.58 1.37
CA GLY A 88 5.48 -27.19 1.84
C GLY A 88 6.08 -26.26 0.80
N ASN A 89 6.08 -24.96 1.09
CA ASN A 89 6.74 -23.95 0.28
C ASN A 89 7.79 -23.21 1.12
N ARG A 90 9.05 -23.24 0.73
CA ARG A 90 10.10 -22.42 1.34
C ARG A 90 10.01 -20.99 0.80
N ILE A 91 10.06 -20.01 1.70
CA ILE A 91 10.01 -18.59 1.34
C ILE A 91 11.29 -17.95 1.87
N VAL A 92 12.05 -17.32 0.96
CA VAL A 92 13.31 -16.65 1.31
C VAL A 92 13.03 -15.17 1.63
N PRO A 93 13.42 -14.68 2.82
CA PRO A 93 13.31 -13.27 3.15
C PRO A 93 14.30 -12.42 2.35
N TRP A 94 13.86 -11.24 1.92
CA TRP A 94 14.76 -10.24 1.34
C TRP A 94 15.50 -9.51 2.46
N GLY A 95 16.73 -9.95 2.76
CA GLY A 95 17.55 -9.43 3.88
C GLY A 95 18.25 -8.09 3.61
N PHE A 96 18.33 -7.66 2.34
CA PHE A 96 19.03 -6.43 1.97
C PHE A 96 18.25 -5.19 2.39
N ALA A 97 18.93 -4.25 3.05
CA ALA A 97 18.33 -2.99 3.45
C ALA A 97 18.37 -1.98 2.30
N PRO A 98 17.28 -1.21 2.09
CA PRO A 98 17.27 -0.17 1.07
C PRO A 98 18.20 0.97 1.46
N ASN A 99 18.79 1.60 0.45
CA ASN A 99 19.57 2.82 0.60
C ASN A 99 18.63 4.04 0.60
N TRP A 100 18.38 4.58 1.78
CA TRP A 100 17.54 5.76 2.01
C TRP A 100 18.15 7.10 1.54
N SER A 101 19.35 7.10 0.96
CA SER A 101 19.83 8.29 0.22
C SER A 101 18.96 8.60 -1.00
N SER A 102 18.26 7.58 -1.50
CA SER A 102 17.24 7.69 -2.53
C SER A 102 15.87 7.37 -1.93
N PRO A 103 14.80 8.08 -2.33
CA PRO A 103 13.45 7.76 -1.90
C PRO A 103 13.02 6.37 -2.35
N LEU A 104 12.12 5.79 -1.56
CA LEU A 104 11.50 4.51 -1.85
C LEU A 104 10.09 4.76 -2.42
N LEU A 105 9.76 4.14 -3.54
CA LEU A 105 8.49 4.37 -4.22
C LEU A 105 7.50 3.25 -3.89
N GLU A 106 6.30 3.63 -3.43
CA GLU A 106 5.14 2.75 -3.32
C GLU A 106 4.16 3.06 -4.45
N THR A 107 3.83 2.07 -5.27
CA THR A 107 2.81 2.23 -6.32
C THR A 107 1.55 1.48 -5.93
N LEU A 108 0.40 2.16 -5.98
CA LEU A 108 -0.93 1.57 -5.82
C LEU A 108 -1.69 1.68 -7.13
N SER A 109 -1.97 0.53 -7.74
CA SER A 109 -2.59 0.41 -9.06
C SER A 109 -3.98 -0.23 -8.96
N TRP A 110 -5.02 0.61 -8.97
CA TRP A 110 -6.40 0.17 -9.12
C TRP A 110 -6.67 -0.26 -10.57
N LEU A 111 -7.90 -0.67 -10.84
CA LEU A 111 -8.35 -0.91 -12.20
C LEU A 111 -9.81 -0.53 -12.29
N THR A 112 -10.10 0.50 -13.07
CA THR A 112 -11.46 0.99 -13.24
C THR A 112 -11.86 0.97 -14.70
N ASN A 113 -13.15 0.68 -14.92
CA ASN A 113 -13.79 0.87 -16.22
C ASN A 113 -14.65 2.13 -16.16
N ILE A 114 -14.42 3.05 -17.10
CA ILE A 114 -15.16 4.31 -17.22
C ILE A 114 -15.91 4.28 -18.55
N LEU A 115 -17.22 4.13 -18.45
CA LEU A 115 -18.13 4.27 -19.59
C LEU A 115 -18.57 5.73 -19.66
N ALA A 116 -17.94 6.48 -20.55
CA ALA A 116 -18.25 7.89 -20.78
C ALA A 116 -19.08 8.08 -22.04
N ASN A 117 -19.99 9.05 -22.04
CA ASN A 117 -20.68 9.49 -23.25
C ASN A 117 -20.16 10.86 -23.73
N ASN A 118 -20.57 11.27 -24.94
CA ASN A 118 -20.16 12.54 -25.53
C ASN A 118 -20.66 13.78 -24.75
N ARG A 119 -21.59 13.62 -23.79
CA ARG A 119 -22.05 14.71 -22.90
C ARG A 119 -21.23 14.81 -21.61
N GLY A 120 -20.24 13.94 -21.43
CA GLY A 120 -19.41 13.86 -20.23
C GLY A 120 -20.08 13.22 -19.02
N ALA A 121 -21.17 12.47 -19.21
CA ALA A 121 -21.70 11.58 -18.18
C ALA A 121 -20.81 10.35 -18.08
N GLU A 122 -20.47 9.92 -16.86
CA GLU A 122 -19.61 8.77 -16.62
C GLU A 122 -20.33 7.73 -15.75
N GLN A 123 -20.36 6.48 -16.21
CA GLN A 123 -20.64 5.33 -15.35
C GLN A 123 -19.30 4.64 -15.04
N ARG A 124 -19.01 4.47 -13.74
CA ARG A 124 -17.69 4.05 -13.26
C ARG A 124 -17.82 2.78 -12.45
N ARG A 125 -16.91 1.82 -12.66
CA ARG A 125 -16.84 0.57 -11.90
C ARG A 125 -15.41 0.23 -11.55
N SER A 126 -15.16 -0.09 -10.27
CA SER A 126 -13.92 -0.74 -9.86
C SER A 126 -13.94 -2.22 -10.25
N LEU A 127 -12.89 -2.67 -10.93
CA LEU A 127 -12.70 -4.06 -11.35
C LEU A 127 -11.80 -4.84 -10.38
N ARG A 128 -11.16 -4.16 -9.43
CA ARG A 128 -10.35 -4.77 -8.36
C ARG A 128 -10.89 -4.39 -6.99
N ALA A 129 -10.92 -5.34 -6.07
CA ALA A 129 -11.27 -5.09 -4.67
C ALA A 129 -10.15 -4.33 -3.93
N ALA A 130 -8.90 -4.72 -4.20
CA ALA A 130 -7.69 -4.08 -3.69
C ALA A 130 -6.75 -3.73 -4.85
N PRO A 131 -5.96 -2.63 -4.78
CA PRO A 131 -5.00 -2.31 -5.82
C PRO A 131 -3.92 -3.39 -5.90
N ARG A 132 -3.25 -3.46 -7.05
CA ARG A 132 -1.91 -4.06 -7.07
C ARG A 132 -0.95 -3.11 -6.38
N LYS A 133 -0.05 -3.63 -5.57
CA LYS A 133 0.92 -2.85 -4.82
C LYS A 133 2.31 -3.19 -5.32
N GLY A 134 3.06 -2.17 -5.69
CA GLY A 134 4.45 -2.27 -6.12
C GLY A 134 5.38 -1.48 -5.21
N TRP A 135 6.64 -1.89 -5.18
CA TRP A 135 7.71 -1.18 -4.50
C TRP A 135 8.91 -1.01 -5.42
N GLN A 136 9.53 0.16 -5.39
CA GLN A 136 10.84 0.38 -6.01
C GLN A 136 11.80 0.92 -4.96
N ALA A 137 12.99 0.34 -4.90
CA ALA A 137 14.02 0.75 -3.96
C ALA A 137 15.42 0.49 -4.53
N SER A 138 16.34 1.38 -4.16
CA SER A 138 17.77 1.20 -4.39
C SER A 138 18.39 0.43 -3.23
N PHE A 139 19.33 -0.46 -3.53
CA PHE A 139 20.09 -1.23 -2.55
C PHE A 139 21.59 -1.05 -2.80
N THR A 140 22.36 -1.24 -1.74
CA THR A 140 23.81 -1.30 -1.80
C THR A 140 24.26 -2.53 -1.04
N ALA A 141 25.12 -3.33 -1.66
CA ALA A 141 25.67 -4.55 -1.06
C ALA A 141 27.19 -4.52 -1.18
N GLU A 142 27.88 -4.82 -0.08
CA GLU A 142 29.34 -4.79 -0.01
C GLU A 142 29.91 -6.14 0.44
N GLY A 143 31.10 -6.50 -0.04
CA GLY A 143 31.85 -7.66 0.43
C GLY A 143 31.07 -8.96 0.28
N ALA A 144 30.81 -9.65 1.40
CA ALA A 144 30.06 -10.90 1.41
C ALA A 144 28.60 -10.72 0.98
N GLU A 145 27.95 -9.59 1.31
CA GLU A 145 26.58 -9.32 0.90
C GLU A 145 26.47 -9.13 -0.62
N ARG A 146 27.52 -8.60 -1.27
CA ARG A 146 27.60 -8.49 -2.74
C ARG A 146 27.56 -9.86 -3.39
N ALA A 147 28.31 -10.82 -2.85
CA ALA A 147 28.28 -12.21 -3.32
C ALA A 147 26.95 -12.90 -3.01
N LEU A 148 26.39 -12.66 -1.82
CA LEU A 148 25.07 -13.16 -1.45
C LEU A 148 23.99 -12.67 -2.42
N PHE A 149 24.00 -11.39 -2.80
CA PHE A 149 23.05 -10.81 -3.74
C PHE A 149 23.13 -11.51 -5.12
N ASP A 150 24.34 -11.69 -5.63
CA ASP A 150 24.60 -12.36 -6.92
C ASP A 150 24.05 -13.81 -6.91
N LEU A 151 24.38 -14.59 -5.87
CA LEU A 151 23.89 -15.95 -5.67
C LEU A 151 22.36 -15.98 -5.49
N SER A 152 21.80 -15.02 -4.76
CA SER A 152 20.36 -14.87 -4.54
C SER A 152 19.62 -14.64 -5.85
N MET A 153 20.17 -13.80 -6.74
CA MET A 153 19.57 -13.54 -8.05
C MET A 153 19.66 -14.76 -8.96
N ALA A 154 20.82 -15.44 -8.98
CA ALA A 154 21.02 -16.64 -9.78
C ALA A 154 20.12 -17.82 -9.32
N GLY A 155 20.02 -18.06 -8.01
CA GLY A 155 19.30 -19.20 -7.44
C GLY A 155 17.81 -18.96 -7.17
N TRP A 156 17.40 -17.71 -6.92
CA TRP A 156 16.04 -17.39 -6.44
C TRP A 156 15.39 -16.17 -7.12
N GLY A 157 16.06 -15.44 -8.02
CA GLY A 157 15.58 -14.16 -8.53
C GLY A 157 14.15 -14.15 -9.13
N ARG A 158 13.72 -15.23 -9.80
CA ARG A 158 12.35 -15.31 -10.40
C ARG A 158 11.25 -15.75 -9.44
N ARG A 159 11.61 -16.17 -8.22
CA ARG A 159 10.68 -16.76 -7.26
C ARG A 159 10.06 -15.67 -6.38
N VAL A 160 9.16 -16.09 -5.51
CA VAL A 160 8.53 -15.23 -4.52
C VAL A 160 9.51 -15.01 -3.37
N TRP A 161 9.65 -13.75 -2.98
CA TRP A 161 10.40 -13.28 -1.82
C TRP A 161 9.43 -12.92 -0.70
N ALA A 162 9.85 -13.15 0.54
CA ALA A 162 9.28 -12.45 1.69
C ALA A 162 9.92 -11.05 1.75
N LEU A 163 9.23 -10.06 1.20
CA LEU A 163 9.69 -8.68 1.09
C LEU A 163 9.34 -7.88 2.35
N PRO A 164 10.32 -7.25 3.01
CA PRO A 164 10.05 -6.30 4.07
C PRO A 164 9.27 -5.09 3.57
N VAL A 165 8.24 -4.69 4.30
CA VAL A 165 7.61 -3.38 4.14
C VAL A 165 8.51 -2.36 4.84
N TRP A 166 9.53 -1.90 4.13
CA TRP A 166 10.61 -1.11 4.74
C TRP A 166 10.14 0.16 5.43
N VAL A 167 9.07 0.77 4.90
CA VAL A 167 8.47 1.98 5.47
C VAL A 167 7.77 1.72 6.81
N ASP A 168 7.47 0.45 7.14
CA ASP A 168 6.83 0.06 8.41
C ASP A 168 7.82 -0.56 9.40
N VAL A 169 9.11 -0.26 9.24
CA VAL A 169 10.16 -0.68 10.18
C VAL A 169 9.91 -0.16 11.60
N LEU A 170 10.22 -1.01 12.58
CA LEU A 170 10.37 -0.61 13.98
C LEU A 170 11.65 -1.22 14.55
N GLN A 171 12.08 -0.74 15.70
CA GLN A 171 13.21 -1.30 16.44
C GLN A 171 12.69 -1.96 17.71
N LEU A 172 13.30 -3.09 18.10
CA LEU A 172 12.98 -3.72 19.38
C LEU A 172 13.45 -2.85 20.55
N ASP A 173 12.55 -2.55 21.49
CA ASP A 173 12.88 -1.77 22.68
C ASP A 173 13.74 -2.56 23.69
N ALA A 174 13.66 -3.89 23.65
CA ALA A 174 14.38 -4.80 24.53
C ALA A 174 14.91 -6.01 23.75
N ALA A 175 15.88 -6.71 24.34
CA ALA A 175 16.37 -7.95 23.77
C ALA A 175 15.26 -9.02 23.76
N LEU A 176 15.15 -9.73 22.64
CA LEU A 176 14.22 -10.82 22.42
C LEU A 176 15.00 -12.15 22.43
N PRO A 177 14.92 -12.96 23.50
CA PRO A 177 15.66 -14.21 23.58
C PRO A 177 15.16 -15.24 22.55
N ALA A 178 16.02 -16.19 22.20
CA ALA A 178 15.57 -17.41 21.51
C ALA A 178 14.50 -18.13 22.34
N GLY A 179 13.51 -18.73 21.68
CA GLY A 179 12.36 -19.35 22.33
C GLY A 179 11.23 -18.39 22.68
N SER A 180 11.28 -17.11 22.25
CA SER A 180 10.22 -16.14 22.49
C SER A 180 8.98 -16.45 21.64
N SER A 181 7.81 -16.54 22.27
CA SER A 181 6.52 -16.76 21.58
C SER A 181 5.75 -15.47 21.26
N ALA A 182 6.28 -14.31 21.65
CA ALA A 182 5.67 -13.01 21.41
C ALA A 182 6.73 -11.93 21.22
N ILE A 183 6.39 -10.88 20.49
CA ILE A 183 7.23 -9.69 20.26
C ILE A 183 6.42 -8.46 20.65
N ALA A 184 6.92 -7.69 21.62
CA ALA A 184 6.32 -6.40 21.97
C ALA A 184 6.69 -5.35 20.91
N CYS A 185 5.69 -4.70 20.32
CA CYS A 185 5.88 -3.66 19.31
C CYS A 185 4.56 -2.92 19.03
N ASP A 186 4.62 -1.65 18.65
CA ASP A 186 3.43 -0.93 18.16
C ASP A 186 3.06 -1.38 16.74
N THR A 187 1.91 -2.04 16.59
CA THR A 187 1.40 -2.51 15.30
C THR A 187 0.46 -1.51 14.63
N THR A 188 0.13 -0.40 15.29
CA THR A 188 -0.85 0.57 14.83
C THR A 188 -0.39 1.20 13.52
N GLY A 189 -1.22 1.18 12.47
CA GLY A 189 -0.88 1.81 11.19
C GLY A 189 0.33 1.18 10.48
N ARG A 190 0.65 -0.09 10.74
CA ARG A 190 1.70 -0.87 10.05
C ARG A 190 1.08 -2.05 9.31
N ASP A 191 1.74 -2.50 8.24
CA ASP A 191 1.27 -3.62 7.38
C ASP A 191 1.47 -5.02 8.01
N PHE A 192 1.35 -5.15 9.34
CA PHE A 192 1.27 -6.47 10.00
C PHE A 192 -0.12 -7.07 9.78
N ARG A 193 -0.19 -8.39 9.58
CA ARG A 193 -1.47 -9.12 9.50
C ARG A 193 -1.45 -10.44 10.27
N VAL A 194 -2.59 -10.83 10.84
CA VAL A 194 -2.80 -12.17 11.40
C VAL A 194 -2.62 -13.21 10.29
N GLY A 195 -1.87 -14.27 10.55
CA GLY A 195 -1.43 -15.24 9.53
C GLY A 195 -0.40 -14.66 8.54
N GLY A 196 0.14 -13.47 8.81
CA GLY A 196 1.23 -12.86 8.07
C GLY A 196 2.59 -13.26 8.61
N LEU A 197 3.61 -12.62 8.05
CA LEU A 197 5.00 -12.83 8.42
C LEU A 197 5.58 -11.51 8.97
N ALA A 198 6.56 -11.62 9.86
CA ALA A 198 7.43 -10.53 10.26
C ALA A 198 8.89 -10.95 10.14
N LEU A 199 9.78 -9.99 9.86
CA LEU A 199 11.21 -10.20 9.75
C LEU A 199 11.93 -9.51 10.90
N LEU A 200 12.69 -10.27 11.67
CA LEU A 200 13.77 -9.77 12.50
C LEU A 200 15.03 -9.68 11.62
N ARG A 201 15.61 -8.49 11.53
CA ARG A 201 16.83 -8.25 10.75
C ARG A 201 17.90 -7.62 11.63
N GLY A 202 19.05 -8.27 11.69
CA GLY A 202 20.26 -7.78 12.34
C GLY A 202 20.99 -6.73 11.50
N GLU A 203 22.31 -6.66 11.66
CA GLU A 203 23.15 -5.71 10.93
C GLU A 203 23.27 -6.07 9.45
N THR A 204 23.50 -7.35 9.14
CA THR A 204 23.74 -7.82 7.77
C THR A 204 22.53 -8.53 7.17
N ALA A 205 22.53 -8.72 5.85
CA ALA A 205 21.54 -9.50 5.12
C ALA A 205 21.59 -11.01 5.43
N PHE A 206 22.65 -11.49 6.09
CA PHE A 206 22.73 -12.86 6.61
C PHE A 206 21.96 -13.01 7.92
N ASP A 207 21.85 -11.93 8.69
CA ASP A 207 21.21 -11.93 10.01
C ASP A 207 19.70 -11.71 9.85
N THR A 208 18.99 -12.74 9.42
CA THR A 208 17.54 -12.69 9.19
C THR A 208 16.81 -13.83 9.85
N GLU A 209 15.65 -13.53 10.45
CA GLU A 209 14.70 -14.54 10.90
C GLU A 209 13.28 -14.11 10.59
N ALA A 210 12.59 -14.91 9.77
CA ALA A 210 11.18 -14.71 9.46
C ALA A 210 10.30 -15.51 10.43
N VAL A 211 9.34 -14.84 11.06
CA VAL A 211 8.39 -15.42 12.02
C VAL A 211 6.96 -15.29 11.52
N GLU A 212 6.12 -16.28 11.81
CA GLU A 212 4.69 -16.29 11.44
C GLU A 212 3.84 -15.73 12.59
N ILE A 213 2.98 -14.77 12.27
CA ILE A 213 2.11 -14.07 13.23
C ILE A 213 0.84 -14.91 13.43
N LEU A 214 0.66 -15.45 14.63
CA LEU A 214 -0.55 -16.18 15.02
C LEU A 214 -1.69 -15.23 15.36
N ASP A 215 -1.40 -14.16 16.09
CA ASP A 215 -2.36 -13.15 16.51
C ASP A 215 -1.65 -11.81 16.78
N MET A 216 -2.38 -10.72 16.89
CA MET A 216 -1.83 -9.40 17.20
C MET A 216 -2.75 -8.52 18.02
N THR A 217 -2.13 -7.61 18.75
CA THR A 217 -2.77 -6.47 19.41
C THR A 217 -2.05 -5.20 18.99
N ALA A 218 -2.58 -4.03 19.31
CA ALA A 218 -1.90 -2.76 19.06
C ALA A 218 -0.48 -2.67 19.66
N ALA A 219 -0.18 -3.47 20.70
CA ALA A 219 1.09 -3.43 21.43
C ALA A 219 1.98 -4.66 21.24
N GLY A 220 1.62 -5.60 20.35
CA GLY A 220 2.51 -6.72 20.07
C GLY A 220 1.95 -7.82 19.19
N LEU A 221 2.86 -8.72 18.82
CA LEU A 221 2.63 -9.88 17.98
C LEU A 221 2.73 -11.15 18.81
N THR A 222 1.76 -12.04 18.68
CA THR A 222 1.87 -13.44 19.14
C THR A 222 2.35 -14.29 17.99
N LEU A 223 3.41 -15.07 18.21
CA LEU A 223 4.02 -15.87 17.17
C LEU A 223 3.45 -17.29 17.15
N LYS A 224 3.29 -17.85 15.95
CA LYS A 224 2.85 -19.24 15.79
C LYS A 224 3.92 -20.25 16.18
N ARG A 225 5.19 -19.85 16.04
CA ARG A 225 6.37 -20.60 16.44
C ARG A 225 7.30 -19.64 17.16
N VAL A 226 8.02 -20.16 18.14
CA VAL A 226 8.98 -19.37 18.89
C VAL A 226 10.16 -18.95 18.02
N THR A 227 10.82 -17.85 18.40
CA THR A 227 12.08 -17.43 17.78
C THR A 227 13.16 -18.49 17.96
N GLN A 228 14.08 -18.57 17.00
CA GLN A 228 15.21 -19.50 16.98
C GLN A 228 16.49 -18.82 17.45
N SER A 229 16.63 -17.53 17.12
CA SER A 229 17.79 -16.73 17.49
C SER A 229 17.45 -15.75 18.61
N THR A 230 18.50 -15.28 19.28
CA THR A 230 18.41 -14.16 20.21
C THR A 230 18.68 -12.87 19.46
N TRP A 231 17.83 -11.86 19.66
CA TRP A 231 17.90 -10.57 19.00
C TRP A 231 18.11 -9.46 20.03
N PRO A 232 19.18 -8.65 19.94
CA PRO A 232 19.39 -7.55 20.87
C PRO A 232 18.37 -6.42 20.67
N ALA A 233 18.22 -5.57 21.68
CA ALA A 233 17.52 -4.30 21.56
C ALA A 233 18.10 -3.48 20.38
N GLY A 234 17.25 -2.77 19.65
CA GLY A 234 17.62 -2.06 18.42
C GLY A 234 17.55 -2.91 17.14
N THR A 235 17.31 -4.22 17.26
CA THR A 235 17.07 -5.09 16.08
C THR A 235 15.86 -4.57 15.31
N LYS A 236 15.95 -4.56 13.97
CA LYS A 236 14.87 -4.06 13.13
C LYS A 236 13.81 -5.16 12.93
N LEU A 237 12.56 -4.81 13.19
CA LEU A 237 11.40 -5.65 12.91
C LEU A 237 10.61 -5.03 11.76
N TYR A 238 10.29 -5.85 10.76
CA TYR A 238 9.50 -5.44 9.60
C TYR A 238 8.27 -6.34 9.44
N PRO A 239 7.12 -5.81 9.00
CA PRO A 239 6.12 -6.64 8.35
C PRO A 239 6.68 -7.21 7.05
N LEU A 240 6.34 -8.46 6.74
CA LEU A 240 6.73 -9.12 5.50
C LEU A 240 5.52 -9.35 4.59
N ARG A 241 5.70 -9.12 3.28
CA ARG A 241 4.71 -9.37 2.23
C ARG A 241 5.30 -10.28 1.16
N SER A 242 4.48 -11.13 0.56
CA SER A 242 4.92 -11.95 -0.59
C SER A 242 5.01 -11.09 -1.84
N ALA A 243 6.20 -10.99 -2.44
CA ALA A 243 6.42 -10.21 -3.65
C ALA A 243 7.37 -10.92 -4.61
N ARG A 244 7.31 -10.54 -5.88
CA ARG A 244 8.25 -10.99 -6.92
C ARG A 244 8.94 -9.78 -7.53
N LEU A 245 10.15 -9.97 -8.03
CA LEU A 245 10.79 -9.00 -8.90
C LEU A 245 9.98 -8.86 -10.20
N THR A 246 9.69 -7.62 -10.62
CA THR A 246 8.97 -7.36 -11.88
C THR A 246 9.87 -7.62 -13.09
N GLU A 247 11.15 -7.37 -12.93
CA GLU A 247 12.21 -7.65 -13.89
C GLU A 247 13.50 -8.03 -13.16
N MET A 248 14.42 -8.67 -13.88
CA MET A 248 15.74 -8.95 -13.30
C MET A 248 16.51 -7.64 -13.18
N PRO A 249 17.01 -7.30 -11.98
CA PRO A 249 17.62 -6.00 -11.77
C PRO A 249 18.94 -5.88 -12.51
N GLN A 250 19.20 -4.71 -13.07
CA GLN A 250 20.51 -4.39 -13.64
C GLN A 250 21.43 -3.93 -12.51
N THR A 251 22.54 -4.62 -12.34
CA THR A 251 23.49 -4.30 -11.27
C THR A 251 24.60 -3.39 -11.78
N THR A 252 24.91 -2.34 -11.01
CA THR A 252 26.07 -1.48 -11.25
C THR A 252 27.17 -1.82 -10.25
N ARG A 253 28.26 -2.41 -10.73
CA ARG A 253 29.46 -2.65 -9.92
C ARG A 253 30.24 -1.34 -9.80
N ARG A 254 30.35 -0.79 -8.59
CA ARG A 254 31.07 0.47 -8.32
C ARG A 254 32.55 0.23 -8.03
N THR A 255 32.86 -0.84 -7.32
CA THR A 255 34.22 -1.32 -7.04
C THR A 255 34.24 -2.84 -7.06
N ASP A 256 35.39 -3.45 -6.77
CA ASP A 256 35.47 -4.90 -6.71
C ASP A 256 34.57 -5.53 -5.63
N ALA A 257 34.32 -4.79 -4.55
CA ALA A 257 33.54 -5.23 -3.40
C ALA A 257 32.14 -4.61 -3.31
N LEU A 258 31.85 -3.52 -4.05
CA LEU A 258 30.61 -2.75 -3.91
C LEU A 258 29.68 -2.88 -5.12
N LEU A 259 28.43 -3.25 -4.85
CA LEU A 259 27.32 -3.34 -5.80
C LEU A 259 26.25 -2.32 -5.46
N GLN A 260 25.75 -1.61 -6.47
CA GLN A 260 24.52 -0.83 -6.39
C GLN A 260 23.49 -1.44 -7.33
N VAL A 261 22.25 -1.50 -6.89
CA VAL A 261 21.18 -2.13 -7.67
C VAL A 261 19.83 -1.48 -7.34
N ASP A 262 19.03 -1.26 -8.37
CA ASP A 262 17.64 -0.82 -8.23
C ASP A 262 16.73 -2.03 -8.50
N CYS A 263 15.82 -2.29 -7.57
CA CYS A 263 14.91 -3.42 -7.67
C CYS A 263 13.46 -2.93 -7.63
N SER A 264 12.66 -3.49 -8.54
CA SER A 264 11.22 -3.27 -8.63
C SER A 264 10.48 -4.56 -8.26
N PHE A 265 9.53 -4.45 -7.35
CA PHE A 265 8.76 -5.57 -6.81
C PHE A 265 7.27 -5.36 -7.04
N GLU A 266 6.55 -6.44 -7.31
CA GLU A 266 5.08 -6.49 -7.31
C GLU A 266 4.63 -7.52 -6.26
N LEU A 267 3.72 -7.12 -5.37
CA LEU A 267 3.12 -8.04 -4.41
C LEU A 267 2.32 -9.12 -5.14
N THR A 268 2.50 -10.37 -4.71
CA THR A 268 1.79 -11.54 -5.28
C THR A 268 0.55 -11.91 -4.48
N GLU A 269 0.21 -11.11 -3.47
CA GLU A 269 -0.94 -11.29 -2.58
C GLU A 269 -1.79 -10.01 -2.52
N SER A 270 -2.99 -10.11 -1.95
CA SER A 270 -3.92 -8.98 -1.85
C SER A 270 -3.39 -7.91 -0.90
N ALA A 271 -3.19 -6.69 -1.40
CA ALA A 271 -2.83 -5.52 -0.61
C ALA A 271 -4.08 -4.86 -0.02
N ASN A 272 -4.72 -5.48 0.96
CA ASN A 272 -5.88 -4.87 1.63
C ASN A 272 -5.43 -3.78 2.61
N TRP A 273 -6.21 -2.69 2.68
CA TRP A 273 -6.02 -1.61 3.64
C TRP A 273 -7.40 -1.01 4.00
N PRO A 274 -7.61 -0.52 5.24
CA PRO A 274 -8.86 0.13 5.62
C PRO A 274 -9.22 1.31 4.71
N ALA A 275 -10.43 1.35 4.17
CA ALA A 275 -10.91 2.45 3.36
C ALA A 275 -11.68 3.46 4.21
N ALA A 276 -11.34 4.74 4.13
CA ALA A 276 -12.06 5.82 4.80
C ALA A 276 -12.15 7.08 3.92
N LEU A 277 -13.37 7.63 3.78
CA LEU A 277 -13.59 8.94 3.16
C LEU A 277 -13.67 10.02 4.27
N PRO A 278 -13.38 11.30 3.96
CA PRO A 278 -13.64 12.39 4.87
C PRO A 278 -15.10 12.41 5.33
N SER A 279 -15.32 12.67 6.62
CA SER A 279 -16.66 12.71 7.23
C SER A 279 -17.45 13.96 6.85
N THR A 280 -16.77 15.06 6.51
CA THR A 280 -17.40 16.29 6.05
C THR A 280 -18.09 16.05 4.71
N LEU A 281 -19.42 16.24 4.69
CA LEU A 281 -20.23 16.09 3.49
C LEU A 281 -20.65 17.44 2.94
N TYR A 282 -20.70 17.53 1.61
CA TYR A 282 -21.34 18.62 0.88
C TYR A 282 -22.18 18.01 -0.24
N ARG A 283 -23.47 18.36 -0.27
CA ARG A 283 -24.45 17.82 -1.23
C ARG A 283 -24.41 16.27 -1.30
N GLY A 284 -24.33 15.63 -0.13
CA GLY A 284 -24.32 14.17 0.01
C GLY A 284 -22.99 13.47 -0.29
N ARG A 285 -21.93 14.20 -0.64
CA ARG A 285 -20.62 13.62 -1.00
C ARG A 285 -19.49 14.16 -0.12
N PRO A 286 -18.43 13.37 0.13
CA PRO A 286 -17.32 13.78 0.97
C PRO A 286 -16.58 14.99 0.38
N VAL A 287 -15.96 15.77 1.27
CA VAL A 287 -15.15 16.93 0.93
C VAL A 287 -13.71 16.69 1.36
N PHE A 288 -12.79 16.74 0.41
CA PHE A 288 -11.37 16.71 0.69
C PHE A 288 -10.84 18.13 0.83
N ALA A 289 -10.73 18.59 2.09
CA ALA A 289 -10.35 19.95 2.42
C ALA A 289 -8.90 20.09 2.93
N GLN A 290 -8.13 19.00 2.95
CA GLN A 290 -6.72 19.05 3.33
C GLN A 290 -5.94 19.88 2.32
N ARG A 291 -5.30 20.95 2.79
CA ARG A 291 -4.56 21.87 1.90
C ARG A 291 -3.40 21.15 1.23
N PRO A 292 -3.16 21.40 -0.06
CA PRO A 292 -1.96 20.91 -0.73
C PRO A 292 -0.72 21.62 -0.20
N ASP A 293 0.43 21.00 -0.44
CA ASP A 293 1.75 21.60 -0.28
C ASP A 293 2.02 22.57 -1.44
N GLU A 294 2.20 23.84 -1.09
CA GLU A 294 2.42 24.96 -2.02
C GLU A 294 3.92 25.36 -2.10
N SER A 295 4.85 24.54 -1.59
CA SER A 295 6.31 24.82 -1.70
C SER A 295 6.84 24.74 -3.13
N THR A 296 6.08 24.19 -4.07
CA THR A 296 6.28 24.34 -5.51
C THR A 296 4.96 24.71 -6.17
N ASP A 297 5.02 25.31 -7.35
CA ASP A 297 3.84 25.74 -8.09
C ASP A 297 2.84 24.60 -8.33
N LEU A 298 1.56 24.86 -8.03
CA LEU A 298 0.45 23.97 -8.33
C LEU A 298 0.01 24.18 -9.78
N SER A 299 -0.25 23.08 -10.51
CA SER A 299 -0.66 23.14 -11.91
C SER A 299 -2.15 22.81 -12.08
N HIS A 300 -2.87 23.73 -12.73
CA HIS A 300 -4.29 23.57 -13.07
C HIS A 300 -4.46 23.64 -14.60
N SER A 301 -5.30 22.78 -15.15
CA SER A 301 -5.64 22.82 -16.58
C SER A 301 -7.14 22.59 -16.82
N TYR A 302 -7.55 22.77 -18.07
CA TYR A 302 -8.94 22.63 -18.50
C TYR A 302 -9.02 21.70 -19.70
N GLU A 303 -9.98 20.80 -19.66
CA GLU A 303 -10.31 19.88 -20.75
C GLU A 303 -11.71 20.18 -21.28
N ARG A 304 -11.90 20.18 -22.60
CA ARG A 304 -13.23 20.20 -23.24
C ARG A 304 -13.35 19.01 -24.17
N LEU A 305 -14.52 18.40 -24.22
CA LEU A 305 -14.80 17.30 -25.14
C LEU A 305 -15.15 17.88 -26.51
N THR A 306 -14.15 18.00 -27.39
CA THR A 306 -14.32 18.58 -28.73
C THR A 306 -14.16 17.55 -29.83
N LEU A 307 -15.02 17.60 -30.84
CA LEU A 307 -14.87 16.88 -32.10
C LEU A 307 -14.50 17.86 -33.21
N LEU A 308 -13.41 17.57 -33.91
CA LEU A 308 -12.98 18.31 -35.11
C LEU A 308 -13.47 17.57 -36.36
N LEU A 309 -14.26 18.26 -37.17
CA LEU A 309 -14.58 17.86 -38.54
C LEU A 309 -13.70 18.69 -39.49
N ASP A 310 -12.74 18.02 -40.12
CA ASP A 310 -11.87 18.61 -41.14
C ASP A 310 -11.96 17.76 -42.40
N ASN A 311 -12.55 18.33 -43.46
CA ASN A 311 -12.67 17.69 -44.77
C ASN A 311 -11.55 18.10 -45.74
N THR A 312 -10.47 18.71 -45.21
CA THR A 312 -9.23 19.15 -45.87
C THR A 312 -9.39 20.12 -47.05
N THR A 313 -10.62 20.48 -47.38
CA THR A 313 -11.00 21.26 -48.57
C THR A 313 -11.90 22.44 -48.22
N GLY A 314 -12.66 22.35 -47.14
CA GLY A 314 -13.52 23.40 -46.60
C GLY A 314 -13.08 23.85 -45.21
N ASN A 315 -13.87 24.75 -44.62
CA ASN A 315 -13.64 25.23 -43.26
C ASN A 315 -13.80 24.10 -42.25
N THR A 316 -12.91 24.07 -41.26
CA THR A 316 -13.02 23.15 -40.14
C THR A 316 -14.22 23.50 -39.26
N ALA A 317 -14.89 22.49 -38.73
CA ALA A 317 -15.96 22.66 -37.76
C ALA A 317 -15.60 21.96 -36.45
N VAL A 318 -15.67 22.69 -35.34
CA VAL A 318 -15.41 22.13 -34.00
C VAL A 318 -16.72 22.10 -33.22
N THR A 319 -17.08 20.93 -32.72
CA THR A 319 -18.24 20.75 -31.84
C THR A 319 -17.77 20.39 -30.44
N ASP A 320 -18.07 21.25 -29.46
CA ASP A 320 -17.97 20.89 -28.04
C ASP A 320 -19.20 20.06 -27.64
N THR A 321 -18.99 18.77 -27.48
CA THR A 321 -20.07 17.79 -27.30
C THR A 321 -20.68 17.82 -25.91
N ALA A 322 -19.91 18.25 -24.90
CA ALA A 322 -20.39 18.41 -23.53
C ALA A 322 -20.90 19.82 -23.24
N GLY A 323 -20.38 20.84 -23.95
CA GLY A 323 -20.66 22.24 -23.68
C GLY A 323 -20.12 22.71 -22.31
N LYS A 324 -19.22 21.94 -21.68
CA LYS A 324 -18.67 22.17 -20.34
C LYS A 324 -17.16 21.97 -20.35
N GLY A 325 -16.46 22.77 -19.53
CA GLY A 325 -15.04 22.56 -19.23
C GLY A 325 -14.87 21.71 -17.98
N PHE A 326 -14.00 20.71 -18.05
CA PHE A 326 -13.59 19.87 -16.94
C PHE A 326 -12.27 20.40 -16.38
N VAL A 327 -12.23 20.67 -15.08
CA VAL A 327 -10.99 21.09 -14.41
C VAL A 327 -10.10 19.88 -14.16
N LEU A 328 -8.80 20.02 -14.38
CA LEU A 328 -7.80 19.09 -13.88
C LEU A 328 -6.94 19.84 -12.87
N GLN A 329 -6.89 19.32 -11.65
CA GLN A 329 -6.14 19.90 -10.54
C GLN A 329 -5.06 18.90 -10.13
N GLN A 330 -3.80 19.28 -10.32
CA GLN A 330 -2.68 18.50 -9.81
C GLN A 330 -2.19 19.14 -8.52
N HIS A 331 -2.34 18.39 -7.44
CA HIS A 331 -1.95 18.81 -6.11
C HIS A 331 -0.91 17.84 -5.55
N ARG A 332 -0.06 18.36 -4.65
CA ARG A 332 0.91 17.56 -3.89
C ARG A 332 0.60 17.68 -2.41
N TRP A 333 0.91 16.63 -1.66
CA TRP A 333 0.91 16.64 -0.20
C TRP A 333 2.23 16.12 0.33
N CYS A 334 2.71 16.77 1.37
CA CYS A 334 3.76 16.26 2.25
C CYS A 334 3.04 15.62 3.44
N LEU A 335 3.24 14.33 3.65
CA LEU A 335 2.63 13.54 4.71
C LEU A 335 3.67 13.39 5.81
N ALA A 336 3.31 13.77 7.04
CA ALA A 336 4.21 13.71 8.17
C ALA A 336 3.65 12.77 9.26
N GLY A 337 4.37 11.69 9.50
CA GLY A 337 4.09 10.73 10.54
C GLY A 337 2.97 9.75 10.21
N ARG A 338 2.90 8.71 11.04
CA ARG A 338 2.13 7.49 10.77
C ARG A 338 0.64 7.71 10.60
N ALA A 339 0.06 8.60 11.40
CA ALA A 339 -1.35 8.91 11.35
C ALA A 339 -1.75 9.53 10.00
N GLU A 340 -0.96 10.47 9.48
CA GLU A 340 -1.21 11.09 8.19
C GLU A 340 -0.98 10.11 7.04
N HIS A 341 0.09 9.31 7.08
CA HIS A 341 0.33 8.25 6.09
C HIS A 341 -0.84 7.26 6.04
N SER A 342 -1.33 6.81 7.20
CA SER A 342 -2.45 5.88 7.30
C SER A 342 -3.76 6.48 6.81
N ALA A 343 -4.06 7.73 7.17
CA ALA A 343 -5.25 8.44 6.72
C ALA A 343 -5.22 8.67 5.21
N TRP A 344 -4.06 9.07 4.66
CA TRP A 344 -3.85 9.27 3.23
C TRP A 344 -4.06 7.97 2.45
N ARG A 345 -3.43 6.88 2.89
CA ARG A 345 -3.63 5.56 2.26
C ARG A 345 -5.10 5.15 2.33
N SER A 346 -5.78 5.37 3.47
CA SER A 346 -7.20 5.06 3.64
C SER A 346 -8.11 5.84 2.68
N LEU A 347 -7.78 7.12 2.43
CA LEU A 347 -8.46 7.95 1.44
C LEU A 347 -8.33 7.35 0.03
N LEU A 348 -7.11 7.00 -0.40
CA LEU A 348 -6.87 6.43 -1.73
C LEU A 348 -7.62 5.10 -1.92
N TYR A 349 -7.60 4.24 -0.89
CA TYR A 349 -8.36 2.98 -0.89
C TYR A 349 -9.87 3.20 -0.94
N ALA A 350 -10.36 4.28 -0.32
CA ALA A 350 -11.78 4.60 -0.39
C ALA A 350 -12.19 5.14 -1.76
N LEU A 351 -11.33 5.90 -2.44
CA LEU A 351 -11.56 6.41 -3.80
C LEU A 351 -11.54 5.32 -4.87
N GLN A 352 -10.76 4.25 -4.64
CA GLN A 352 -10.64 3.08 -5.53
C GLN A 352 -10.22 3.47 -6.96
N GLY A 353 -9.13 4.23 -7.07
CA GLY A 353 -8.68 4.79 -8.34
C GLY A 353 -9.69 5.81 -8.87
N ARG A 354 -10.07 5.69 -10.14
CA ARG A 354 -10.98 6.64 -10.79
C ARG A 354 -12.48 6.40 -10.46
N ALA A 355 -12.81 5.43 -9.60
CA ALA A 355 -14.18 4.95 -9.44
C ALA A 355 -15.08 5.92 -8.66
N LYS A 356 -14.61 6.48 -7.55
CA LYS A 356 -15.41 7.39 -6.71
C LYS A 356 -15.04 8.85 -6.92
N SER A 357 -15.96 9.73 -6.55
CA SER A 357 -15.77 11.16 -6.59
C SER A 357 -15.71 11.77 -5.19
N ILE A 358 -15.06 12.92 -5.08
CA ILE A 358 -14.92 13.71 -3.87
C ILE A 358 -14.93 15.19 -4.23
N TRP A 359 -15.48 16.03 -3.38
CA TRP A 359 -15.40 17.48 -3.57
C TRP A 359 -14.01 17.98 -3.23
N LEU A 360 -13.43 18.78 -4.12
CA LEU A 360 -12.10 19.36 -3.97
C LEU A 360 -12.19 20.88 -4.13
N PRO A 361 -11.79 21.66 -3.12
CA PRO A 361 -11.56 23.10 -3.26
C PRO A 361 -10.34 23.37 -4.15
N THR A 362 -10.35 24.48 -4.88
CA THR A 362 -9.16 24.99 -5.58
C THR A 362 -8.04 25.41 -4.61
N HIS A 363 -8.38 25.67 -3.35
CA HIS A 363 -7.53 26.30 -2.33
C HIS A 363 -7.00 27.70 -2.70
N ALA A 364 -7.42 28.26 -3.85
CA ALA A 364 -7.11 29.61 -4.29
C ALA A 364 -8.09 30.64 -3.68
N GLN A 365 -7.67 31.91 -3.64
CA GLN A 365 -8.56 33.03 -3.35
C GLN A 365 -9.32 33.42 -4.62
N ASP A 366 -10.32 32.61 -4.96
CA ASP A 366 -11.10 32.76 -6.19
C ASP A 366 -12.07 33.95 -6.15
N LEU A 367 -12.57 34.27 -4.95
CA LEU A 367 -13.52 35.36 -4.73
C LEU A 367 -13.11 36.17 -3.49
N VAL A 368 -13.29 37.49 -3.55
CA VAL A 368 -12.98 38.41 -2.45
C VAL A 368 -14.26 39.18 -2.09
N PRO A 369 -14.80 39.02 -0.87
CA PRO A 369 -15.98 39.77 -0.46
C PRO A 369 -15.63 41.25 -0.26
N VAL A 370 -16.50 42.13 -0.73
CA VAL A 370 -16.33 43.60 -0.61
C VAL A 370 -17.30 44.24 0.39
N GLU A 371 -18.38 43.55 0.71
CA GLU A 371 -19.39 43.97 1.68
C GLU A 371 -19.73 42.81 2.63
N PRO A 372 -20.34 43.08 3.80
CA PRO A 372 -20.75 42.02 4.72
C PRO A 372 -21.68 41.01 4.06
N LEU A 373 -21.37 39.73 4.26
CA LEU A 373 -22.21 38.61 3.81
C LEU A 373 -23.43 38.57 4.74
N SER A 374 -24.63 38.57 4.17
CA SER A 374 -25.88 38.54 4.93
C SER A 374 -27.01 37.91 4.11
N GLY A 375 -27.93 37.20 4.80
CA GLY A 375 -28.94 36.38 4.13
C GLY A 375 -28.28 35.41 3.15
N SER A 376 -28.75 35.38 1.91
CA SER A 376 -28.19 34.57 0.82
C SER A 376 -27.33 35.38 -0.17
N LEU A 377 -26.91 36.60 0.17
CA LEU A 377 -26.22 37.51 -0.74
C LEU A 377 -24.72 37.60 -0.43
N LEU A 378 -23.90 37.30 -1.42
CA LEU A 378 -22.45 37.43 -1.40
C LEU A 378 -22.01 38.44 -2.45
N LYS A 379 -21.55 39.62 -2.01
CA LYS A 379 -21.03 40.66 -2.90
C LYS A 379 -19.51 40.59 -2.96
N VAL A 380 -18.98 40.39 -4.16
CA VAL A 380 -17.55 40.17 -4.38
C VAL A 380 -16.97 41.21 -5.33
N GLN A 381 -15.65 41.37 -5.29
CA GLN A 381 -14.94 42.07 -6.35
C GLN A 381 -15.27 41.43 -7.70
N ARG A 382 -15.44 42.25 -8.73
CA ARG A 382 -15.72 41.76 -10.08
C ARG A 382 -14.55 40.93 -10.62
N VAL A 383 -14.80 39.63 -10.79
CA VAL A 383 -13.86 38.67 -11.40
C VAL A 383 -14.34 38.15 -12.76
N GLY A 384 -15.56 38.55 -13.17
CA GLY A 384 -16.19 38.10 -14.41
C GLY A 384 -17.04 36.84 -14.22
N TYR A 385 -17.39 36.50 -12.98
CA TYR A 385 -18.24 35.34 -12.67
C TYR A 385 -19.60 35.42 -13.36
N ALA A 386 -20.25 36.59 -13.34
CA ALA A 386 -21.57 36.75 -13.95
C ALA A 386 -21.56 36.52 -15.47
N ARG A 387 -20.38 36.68 -16.12
CA ARG A 387 -20.19 36.45 -17.56
C ARG A 387 -19.76 35.02 -17.88
N PHE A 388 -18.84 34.45 -17.10
CA PHE A 388 -18.15 33.21 -17.44
C PHE A 388 -18.37 32.06 -16.47
N GLY A 389 -18.75 32.33 -15.22
CA GLY A 389 -18.86 31.32 -14.16
C GLY A 389 -20.26 30.70 -14.04
N VAL A 390 -21.31 31.43 -14.42
CA VAL A 390 -22.71 30.98 -14.26
C VAL A 390 -22.95 29.66 -14.97
N GLY A 391 -23.39 28.66 -14.20
CA GLY A 391 -23.70 27.32 -14.69
C GLY A 391 -22.49 26.52 -15.18
N GLN A 392 -21.25 26.99 -15.01
CA GLN A 392 -20.07 26.23 -15.37
C GLN A 392 -19.72 25.17 -14.32
N LEU A 393 -19.21 24.04 -14.79
CA LEU A 393 -18.83 22.93 -13.93
C LEU A 393 -17.67 23.35 -13.02
N GLY A 394 -17.75 23.00 -11.73
CA GLY A 394 -16.71 23.35 -10.74
C GLY A 394 -16.56 24.85 -10.46
N ARG A 395 -17.53 25.67 -10.88
CA ARG A 395 -17.60 27.11 -10.55
C ARG A 395 -18.89 27.50 -9.84
N GLN A 396 -19.81 26.57 -9.68
CA GLN A 396 -21.09 26.83 -9.00
C GLN A 396 -20.98 26.66 -7.48
N ASP A 397 -20.06 25.83 -7.00
CA ASP A 397 -19.92 25.55 -5.57
C ASP A 397 -18.70 26.28 -5.02
N ILE A 398 -18.82 26.80 -3.81
CA ILE A 398 -17.76 27.55 -3.12
C ILE A 398 -17.58 27.06 -1.68
N ARG A 399 -16.34 27.08 -1.23
CA ARG A 399 -15.93 26.91 0.17
C ARG A 399 -15.49 28.27 0.72
N ILE A 400 -16.14 28.73 1.76
CA ILE A 400 -15.82 29.96 2.50
C ILE A 400 -15.17 29.52 3.81
N GLU A 401 -13.90 29.86 3.97
CA GLU A 401 -13.14 29.66 5.20
C GLU A 401 -13.10 30.97 5.97
N LEU A 402 -13.54 30.95 7.21
CA LEU A 402 -13.51 32.10 8.11
C LEU A 402 -12.20 32.08 8.92
N ALA A 403 -11.80 33.26 9.40
CA ALA A 403 -10.57 33.44 10.17
C ALA A 403 -10.59 32.71 11.53
N ASP A 404 -11.77 32.35 12.03
CA ASP A 404 -11.97 31.53 13.24
C ASP A 404 -11.86 30.01 12.98
N GLY A 405 -11.64 29.60 11.73
CA GLY A 405 -11.59 28.20 11.30
C GLY A 405 -12.94 27.60 10.89
N SER A 406 -14.04 28.32 11.07
CA SER A 406 -15.36 27.90 10.60
C SER A 406 -15.41 27.83 9.07
N VAL A 407 -16.15 26.85 8.54
CA VAL A 407 -16.26 26.62 7.09
C VAL A 407 -17.71 26.60 6.66
N LEU A 408 -18.04 27.36 5.63
CA LEU A 408 -19.33 27.34 4.97
C LEU A 408 -19.15 26.85 3.53
N MET A 409 -20.02 25.96 3.09
CA MET A 409 -20.07 25.49 1.70
C MET A 409 -21.41 25.87 1.10
N ARG A 410 -21.40 26.47 -0.09
CA ARG A 410 -22.57 27.07 -0.74
C ARG A 410 -22.54 26.84 -2.24
N ARG A 411 -23.72 26.73 -2.84
CA ARG A 411 -23.91 26.78 -4.29
C ARG A 411 -24.39 28.17 -4.70
N ILE A 412 -23.70 28.78 -5.64
CA ILE A 412 -24.11 30.01 -6.31
C ILE A 412 -25.24 29.66 -7.29
N THR A 413 -26.40 30.27 -7.09
CA THR A 413 -27.63 30.02 -7.87
C THR A 413 -27.90 31.12 -8.89
N ALA A 414 -27.45 32.35 -8.63
CA ALA A 414 -27.54 33.48 -9.55
C ALA A 414 -26.36 34.42 -9.37
N ALA A 415 -26.04 35.17 -10.43
CA ALA A 415 -25.01 36.20 -10.40
C ALA A 415 -25.36 37.38 -11.31
N VAL A 416 -25.10 38.60 -10.82
CA VAL A 416 -25.30 39.84 -11.59
C VAL A 416 -24.09 40.76 -11.39
N ALA A 417 -23.54 41.28 -12.49
CA ALA A 417 -22.48 42.29 -12.41
C ALA A 417 -23.07 43.68 -12.19
N ARG A 418 -22.53 44.44 -11.22
CA ARG A 418 -22.90 45.84 -10.95
C ARG A 418 -21.64 46.68 -10.78
N GLY A 419 -21.24 47.38 -11.85
CA GLY A 419 -20.05 48.25 -11.81
C GLY A 419 -18.77 47.47 -11.44
N PRO A 420 -18.09 47.80 -10.31
CA PRO A 420 -16.87 47.13 -9.87
C PRO A 420 -17.11 45.85 -9.05
N ILE A 421 -18.38 45.49 -8.77
CA ILE A 421 -18.74 44.31 -7.97
C ILE A 421 -19.57 43.30 -8.77
N GLU A 422 -19.59 42.06 -8.29
CA GLU A 422 -20.55 41.03 -8.70
C GLU A 422 -21.38 40.61 -7.48
N GLU A 423 -22.70 40.60 -7.65
CA GLU A 423 -23.65 40.14 -6.64
C GLU A 423 -23.98 38.67 -6.92
N LEU A 424 -23.61 37.79 -6.00
CA LEU A 424 -23.84 36.35 -6.09
C LEU A 424 -24.92 35.95 -5.09
N VAL A 425 -25.91 35.20 -5.54
CA VAL A 425 -26.93 34.59 -4.67
C VAL A 425 -26.52 33.16 -4.38
N VAL A 426 -26.50 32.76 -3.11
CA VAL A 426 -26.20 31.39 -2.68
C VAL A 426 -27.46 30.60 -2.32
N ASP A 427 -27.35 29.28 -2.25
CA ASP A 427 -28.46 28.34 -2.01
C ASP A 427 -28.93 28.24 -0.56
N ALA A 428 -28.20 28.81 0.39
CA ALA A 428 -28.58 28.84 1.80
C ALA A 428 -28.04 30.10 2.50
N ASP A 429 -28.82 30.62 3.45
CA ASP A 429 -28.46 31.81 4.22
C ASP A 429 -27.15 31.62 5.01
N PHE A 430 -26.42 32.71 5.21
CA PHE A 430 -25.29 32.77 6.14
C PHE A 430 -25.80 32.76 7.59
N PRO A 431 -25.05 32.17 8.54
CA PRO A 431 -25.46 32.04 9.95
C PRO A 431 -25.40 33.36 10.74
N GLY A 432 -25.74 34.48 10.10
CA GLY A 432 -25.60 35.84 10.60
C GLY A 432 -24.90 36.75 9.60
N VAL A 433 -24.57 37.96 10.04
CA VAL A 433 -23.78 38.92 9.26
C VAL A 433 -22.30 38.60 9.45
N ILE A 434 -21.59 38.27 8.36
CA ILE A 434 -20.15 38.00 8.37
C ILE A 434 -19.45 39.17 7.70
N GLN A 435 -18.57 39.84 8.44
CA GLN A 435 -17.77 40.96 7.93
C GLN A 435 -16.69 40.46 6.96
N PRO A 436 -16.33 41.21 5.89
CA PRO A 436 -15.30 40.79 4.95
C PRO A 436 -13.96 40.42 5.61
N GLY A 437 -13.55 41.16 6.65
CA GLY A 437 -12.33 40.89 7.41
C GLY A 437 -12.38 39.59 8.24
N GLN A 438 -13.54 38.97 8.41
CA GLN A 438 -13.68 37.65 9.03
C GLN A 438 -13.53 36.50 8.02
N VAL A 439 -13.52 36.79 6.72
CA VAL A 439 -13.37 35.79 5.66
C VAL A 439 -11.87 35.62 5.37
N ALA A 440 -11.34 34.44 5.67
CA ALA A 440 -9.96 34.11 5.36
C ALA A 440 -9.78 33.81 3.86
N ARG A 441 -10.71 33.05 3.26
CA ARG A 441 -10.65 32.68 1.84
C ARG A 441 -12.00 32.19 1.31
N ILE A 442 -12.28 32.51 0.04
CA ILE A 442 -13.36 31.89 -0.72
C ILE A 442 -12.75 31.18 -1.94
N SER A 443 -12.94 29.87 -2.02
CA SER A 443 -12.42 29.01 -3.08
C SER A 443 -13.58 28.36 -3.83
N TYR A 444 -13.48 28.20 -5.15
CA TYR A 444 -14.38 27.31 -5.89
C TYR A 444 -14.18 25.86 -5.45
N MET A 445 -15.24 25.08 -5.56
CA MET A 445 -15.24 23.64 -5.36
C MET A 445 -15.67 22.94 -6.65
N ALA A 446 -14.97 21.87 -6.98
CA ALA A 446 -15.34 20.97 -8.05
C ALA A 446 -15.53 19.55 -7.50
N LEU A 447 -16.54 18.85 -8.00
CA LEU A 447 -16.66 17.42 -7.75
C LEU A 447 -15.69 16.72 -8.69
N CYS A 448 -14.73 16.00 -8.13
CA CYS A 448 -13.64 15.40 -8.89
C CYS A 448 -13.49 13.92 -8.58
N ARG A 449 -12.81 13.20 -9.46
CA ARG A 449 -12.26 11.85 -9.20
C ARG A 449 -10.77 11.85 -9.47
N LEU A 450 -10.05 10.82 -9.03
CA LEU A 450 -8.69 10.61 -9.51
C LEU A 450 -8.68 10.54 -11.04
N ALA A 451 -7.64 11.12 -11.65
CA ALA A 451 -7.42 11.08 -13.09
C ALA A 451 -6.76 9.77 -13.55
N SER A 452 -6.01 9.12 -12.65
CA SER A 452 -5.28 7.86 -12.87
C SER A 452 -5.76 6.76 -11.92
N ASP A 453 -5.62 5.50 -12.35
CA ASP A 453 -5.73 4.33 -11.47
C ASP A 453 -4.41 4.02 -10.76
N ASP A 454 -3.30 4.59 -11.22
CA ASP A 454 -1.97 4.42 -10.64
C ASP A 454 -1.62 5.65 -9.82
N ILE A 455 -1.30 5.43 -8.55
CA ILE A 455 -0.87 6.47 -7.60
C ILE A 455 0.48 6.05 -7.01
N GLU A 456 1.42 6.99 -7.01
CA GLU A 456 2.75 6.79 -6.46
C GLU A 456 2.90 7.60 -5.17
N LEU A 457 3.48 6.97 -4.15
CA LEU A 457 3.91 7.61 -2.92
C LEU A 457 5.42 7.50 -2.84
N GLU A 458 6.08 8.64 -2.69
CA GLU A 458 7.53 8.76 -2.51
C GLU A 458 7.82 8.83 -1.02
N HIS A 459 8.39 7.77 -0.44
CA HIS A 459 8.78 7.71 0.95
C HIS A 459 10.23 8.20 1.08
N LEU A 460 10.43 9.38 1.69
CA LEU A 460 11.76 9.94 1.94
C LEU A 460 12.42 9.28 3.16
N THR A 461 11.59 8.83 4.09
CA THR A 461 11.98 8.05 5.28
C THR A 461 10.93 6.95 5.53
N ASP A 462 10.99 6.27 6.67
CA ASP A 462 9.90 5.40 7.10
C ASP A 462 8.59 6.17 7.38
N GLN A 463 7.51 5.44 7.69
CA GLN A 463 6.18 5.99 7.95
C GLN A 463 6.08 6.83 9.23
N ASP A 464 7.09 6.84 10.10
CA ASP A 464 7.12 7.77 11.24
C ASP A 464 7.67 9.14 10.85
N GLY A 465 8.35 9.24 9.69
CA GLY A 465 8.85 10.49 9.12
C GLY A 465 7.99 11.05 7.98
N VAL A 466 8.55 11.18 6.78
CA VAL A 466 7.98 11.97 5.68
C VAL A 466 7.80 11.17 4.39
N ALA A 467 6.63 11.30 3.78
CA ALA A 467 6.38 10.93 2.38
C ALA A 467 5.77 12.07 1.59
N ARG A 468 5.86 11.97 0.26
CA ARG A 468 5.23 12.88 -0.70
C ARG A 468 4.33 12.10 -1.62
N CYS A 469 3.19 12.69 -1.96
CA CYS A 469 2.28 12.14 -2.95
C CYS A 469 1.71 13.28 -3.79
N ALA A 470 1.78 13.13 -5.10
CA ALA A 470 1.12 14.01 -6.04
C ALA A 470 -0.01 13.25 -6.74
N ILE A 471 -1.19 13.84 -6.76
CA ILE A 471 -2.34 13.27 -7.47
C ILE A 471 -3.00 14.32 -8.35
N THR A 472 -3.47 13.87 -9.50
CA THR A 472 -4.27 14.68 -10.41
C THR A 472 -5.73 14.27 -10.26
N LEU A 473 -6.59 15.25 -10.03
CA LEU A 473 -8.02 15.07 -9.94
C LEU A 473 -8.72 15.73 -11.13
N ARG A 474 -9.62 14.99 -11.77
CA ARG A 474 -10.43 15.46 -12.91
C ARG A 474 -11.85 15.73 -12.45
N GLY A 475 -12.38 16.90 -12.80
CA GLY A 475 -13.76 17.26 -12.58
C GLY A 475 -14.72 16.27 -13.25
N VAL A 476 -15.86 16.04 -12.61
CA VAL A 476 -16.97 15.22 -13.13
C VAL A 476 -18.26 16.03 -13.05
N ARG A 477 -19.25 15.65 -13.86
CA ARG A 477 -20.56 16.31 -13.92
C ARG A 477 -21.40 16.00 -12.68
N ASP A 478 -21.32 16.88 -11.68
CA ASP A 478 -22.08 16.76 -10.44
C ASP A 478 -23.61 16.76 -10.66
N ASP A 479 -24.08 17.36 -11.75
CA ASP A 479 -25.48 17.40 -12.16
C ASP A 479 -26.02 16.06 -12.72
N LEU A 480 -25.14 15.17 -13.14
CA LEU A 480 -25.49 13.84 -13.69
C LEU A 480 -25.12 12.69 -12.75
N GLU A 481 -24.50 13.01 -11.62
CA GLU A 481 -24.10 12.05 -10.61
C GLU A 481 -25.32 11.70 -9.74
N VAL A 482 -25.75 10.44 -9.79
CA VAL A 482 -26.84 9.96 -8.92
C VAL A 482 -26.35 9.99 -7.47
N ALA A 483 -27.17 10.54 -6.57
CA ALA A 483 -26.87 10.66 -5.15
C ALA A 483 -26.66 9.30 -4.48
#